data_AF-A0A954QGA2-F1
#
_entry.id   AF-A0A954QGA2-F1
#
_cell.length_a   1.000
_cell.length_b   1.000
_cell.length_c   1.000
_cell.angle_alpha   90.00
_cell.angle_beta   90.00
_cell.angle_gamma   90.00
#
_symmetry.space_group_name_H-M   'P 1'
#
loop_
_entity.id
_entity.type
_entity.pdbx_description
1 polymer ?
#
loop_
_entity_poly.entity_id
_entity_poly.type
_entity_poly.pdbx_seq_one_letter_code
_entity_poly.pdbx_strand_id
1 'polypeptide(L)'
;EIHEPMRLLFVIESTPDVMMSVMERNPSIAQLCHGDWVQVATLDPESAELHVFRNGHFEHYQPRSHHLNEVKSSIDWYRGSRDNLAFARIRT
;
A
#
# COMPACT_ATOMS: atom_id res chain seq x y z
N GLU A 1 3.08 -24.82 4.84
CA GLU A 1 3.40 -23.52 4.21
C GLU A 1 2.15 -22.67 4.19
N ILE A 2 2.17 -21.52 4.84
CA ILE A 2 1.18 -20.47 4.61
C ILE A 2 1.96 -19.38 3.90
N HIS A 3 2.04 -19.48 2.57
CA HIS A 3 2.56 -18.38 1.78
C HIS A 3 1.39 -17.46 1.52
N GLU A 4 1.31 -16.37 2.27
CA GLU A 4 0.39 -15.31 1.88
C GLU A 4 0.85 -14.77 0.52
N PRO A 5 -0.05 -14.68 -0.47
CA PRO A 5 0.32 -14.17 -1.78
C PRO A 5 0.77 -12.71 -1.64
N MET A 6 2.06 -12.45 -1.89
CA MET A 6 2.56 -11.09 -2.02
C MET A 6 1.94 -10.46 -3.27
N ARG A 7 1.30 -9.29 -3.09
CA ARG A 7 0.80 -8.48 -4.19
C ARG A 7 1.69 -7.26 -4.35
N LEU A 8 2.04 -6.95 -5.59
CA LEU A 8 2.77 -5.73 -5.91
C LEU A 8 1.85 -4.52 -5.70
N LEU A 9 2.32 -3.53 -4.95
CA LEU A 9 1.68 -2.23 -4.80
C LEU A 9 2.39 -1.20 -5.66
N PHE A 10 1.64 -0.57 -6.56
CA PHE A 10 2.07 0.62 -7.29
C PHE A 10 1.59 1.87 -6.56
N VAL A 11 2.52 2.76 -6.22
CA VAL A 11 2.21 4.12 -5.79
C VAL A 11 2.54 5.04 -6.97
N ILE A 12 1.51 5.66 -7.53
CA ILE A 12 1.61 6.44 -8.77
C ILE A 12 1.36 7.90 -8.42
N GLU A 13 2.29 8.79 -8.75
CA GLU A 13 2.09 10.23 -8.61
C GLU A 13 1.03 10.68 -9.64
N SER A 14 -0.19 10.92 -9.17
CA SER A 14 -1.38 11.23 -9.98
C SER A 14 -2.58 11.50 -9.08
N THR A 15 -3.75 11.75 -9.70
CA THR A 15 -5.03 11.85 -9.00
C THR A 15 -5.93 10.64 -9.27
N PRO A 16 -6.92 10.35 -8.40
CA PRO A 16 -7.93 9.32 -8.64
C PRO A 16 -8.60 9.43 -10.02
N ASP A 17 -9.01 10.63 -10.42
CA ASP A 17 -9.72 10.86 -11.69
C ASP A 17 -8.86 10.52 -12.91
N VAL A 18 -7.58 10.89 -12.88
CA VAL A 18 -6.64 10.56 -13.96
C VAL A 18 -6.44 9.05 -14.04
N MET A 19 -6.22 8.39 -12.90
CA MET A 19 -6.00 6.95 -12.88
C MET A 19 -7.26 6.17 -13.28
N MET A 20 -8.45 6.60 -12.87
CA MET A 20 -9.72 6.04 -13.34
C MET A 20 -9.85 6.15 -14.86
N SER A 21 -9.54 7.31 -15.43
CA SER A 21 -9.60 7.49 -16.88
C SER A 21 -8.56 6.66 -17.64
N VAL A 22 -7.41 6.37 -17.03
CA VAL A 22 -6.43 5.42 -17.59
C VAL A 22 -7.01 4.01 -17.63
N MET A 23 -7.68 3.55 -16.56
CA MET A 23 -8.32 2.24 -16.51
C MET A 23 -9.45 2.13 -17.56
N GLU A 24 -10.28 3.16 -17.70
CA GLU A 24 -11.35 3.21 -18.71
C GLU A 24 -10.81 3.04 -20.14
N ARG A 25 -9.66 3.65 -20.44
CA ARG A 25 -9.05 3.62 -21.77
C ARG A 25 -8.20 2.37 -22.03
N ASN A 26 -7.81 1.65 -20.98
CA ASN A 26 -6.88 0.51 -21.08
C ASN A 26 -7.45 -0.73 -20.37
N PRO A 27 -8.22 -1.58 -21.08
CA PRO A 27 -8.88 -2.75 -20.49
C PRO A 27 -7.93 -3.72 -19.76
N SER A 28 -6.70 -3.87 -20.23
CA SER A 28 -5.69 -4.71 -19.57
C SER A 28 -5.26 -4.17 -18.20
N ILE A 29 -5.08 -2.84 -18.10
CA ILE A 29 -4.77 -2.18 -16.82
C ILE A 29 -5.96 -2.29 -15.88
N ALA A 30 -7.17 -2.03 -16.39
CA ALA A 30 -8.41 -2.20 -15.63
C ALA A 30 -8.53 -3.62 -15.06
N GLN A 31 -8.27 -4.65 -15.88
CA GLN A 31 -8.35 -6.04 -15.44
C GLN A 31 -7.36 -6.36 -14.30
N LEU A 32 -6.13 -5.82 -14.37
CA LEU A 32 -5.14 -6.01 -13.31
C LEU A 32 -5.57 -5.35 -11.99
N CYS A 33 -6.10 -4.13 -12.06
CA CYS A 33 -6.49 -3.34 -10.90
C CYS A 33 -7.81 -3.84 -10.27
N HIS A 34 -8.85 -4.03 -11.08
CA HIS A 34 -10.15 -4.52 -10.60
C HIS A 34 -10.13 -5.99 -10.17
N GLY A 35 -9.23 -6.79 -10.75
CA GLY A 35 -9.08 -8.20 -10.39
C GLY A 35 -8.19 -8.45 -9.18
N ASP A 36 -7.72 -7.41 -8.48
CA ASP A 36 -6.78 -7.48 -7.36
C ASP A 36 -5.49 -8.27 -7.67
N TRP A 37 -5.07 -8.29 -8.94
CA TRP A 37 -3.79 -8.86 -9.38
C TRP A 37 -2.62 -7.96 -8.98
N VAL A 38 -2.87 -6.65 -8.92
CA VAL A 38 -1.96 -5.62 -8.42
C VAL A 38 -2.74 -4.66 -7.53
N GLN A 39 -2.07 -4.08 -6.55
CA GLN A 39 -2.62 -3.00 -5.75
C GLN A 39 -2.18 -1.66 -6.34
N VAL A 40 -3.06 -0.66 -6.30
CA VAL A 40 -2.76 0.68 -6.80
C VAL A 40 -3.14 1.72 -5.75
N ALA A 41 -2.25 2.67 -5.55
CA ALA A 41 -2.52 3.91 -4.85
C ALA A 41 -2.08 5.10 -5.70
N THR A 42 -2.82 6.21 -5.61
CA THR A 42 -2.40 7.50 -6.17
C THR A 42 -1.84 8.38 -5.06
N LEU A 43 -0.73 9.05 -5.33
CA LEU A 43 -0.16 10.11 -4.51
C LEU A 43 -0.41 11.43 -5.21
N ASP A 44 -1.24 12.29 -4.62
CA ASP A 44 -1.52 13.60 -5.17
C ASP A 44 -0.25 14.47 -5.15
N PRO A 45 0.21 15.00 -6.30
CA PRO A 45 1.48 15.75 -6.37
C PRO A 45 1.41 17.11 -5.68
N GLU A 46 0.21 17.67 -5.46
CA GLU A 46 0.03 18.99 -4.86
C GLU A 46 -0.21 18.90 -3.35
N SER A 47 -1.08 17.98 -2.89
CA SER A 47 -1.46 17.86 -1.48
C SER A 47 -0.65 16.81 -0.71
N ALA A 48 0.06 15.92 -1.41
CA ALA A 48 0.67 14.71 -0.86
C ALA A 48 -0.34 13.73 -0.21
N GLU A 49 -1.63 13.86 -0.53
CA GLU A 49 -2.66 12.92 -0.08
C GLU A 49 -2.58 11.61 -0.86
N LEU A 50 -2.76 10.50 -0.13
CA LEU A 50 -2.76 9.16 -0.70
C LEU A 50 -4.19 8.66 -0.84
N HIS A 51 -4.47 7.99 -1.95
CA HIS A 51 -5.73 7.29 -2.19
C HIS A 51 -5.45 5.85 -2.61
N VAL A 52 -6.18 4.89 -2.07
CA VAL A 52 -6.01 3.47 -2.40
C VAL A 52 -7.20 2.99 -3.23
N PHE A 53 -6.93 2.29 -4.32
CA PHE A 53 -7.97 1.66 -5.11
C PHE A 53 -8.49 0.40 -4.43
N ARG A 54 -9.79 0.37 -4.11
CA ARG A 54 -10.48 -0.77 -3.49
C ARG A 54 -11.92 -0.81 -3.98
N ASN A 55 -12.46 -2.01 -4.15
CA ASN A 55 -13.88 -2.19 -4.51
C ASN A 55 -14.33 -1.31 -5.71
N GLY A 56 -13.46 -1.15 -6.71
CA GLY A 56 -13.75 -0.40 -7.92
C GLY A 56 -13.66 1.14 -7.82
N HIS A 57 -13.20 1.70 -6.71
CA HIS A 57 -13.03 3.14 -6.56
C HIS A 57 -11.81 3.50 -5.71
N PHE A 58 -11.41 4.77 -5.72
CA PHE A 58 -10.34 5.28 -4.87
C PHE A 58 -10.91 5.82 -3.56
N GLU A 59 -10.31 5.39 -2.45
CA GLU A 59 -10.64 5.83 -1.09
C GLU A 59 -9.44 6.58 -0.49
N HIS A 60 -9.66 7.68 0.22
CA HIS A 60 -8.59 8.40 0.92
C HIS A 60 -7.91 7.50 1.95
N TYR A 61 -6.57 7.43 1.92
CA TYR A 61 -5.79 6.61 2.84
C TYR A 61 -5.64 7.31 4.19
N GLN A 62 -6.17 6.67 5.24
CA GLN A 62 -5.95 7.09 6.62
C GLN A 62 -4.99 6.13 7.33
N PRO A 63 -3.80 6.60 7.76
CA PRO A 63 -2.87 5.77 8.51
C PRO A 63 -3.47 5.29 9.83
N ARG A 64 -3.39 3.98 10.10
CA ARG A 64 -3.87 3.41 11.37
C ARG A 64 -3.05 3.83 12.59
N SER A 65 -1.80 4.20 12.38
CA SER A 65 -0.89 4.71 13.40
C SER A 65 0.20 5.54 12.74
N HIS A 66 0.54 6.67 13.36
CA HIS A 66 1.74 7.44 13.04
C HIS A 66 2.93 7.06 13.94
N HIS A 67 2.69 6.20 14.94
CA HIS A 67 3.71 5.71 15.84
C HIS A 67 4.32 4.41 15.34
N LEU A 68 5.65 4.38 15.25
CA LEU A 68 6.44 3.18 15.00
C LEU A 68 7.19 2.83 16.29
N ASN A 69 7.19 1.54 16.63
CA ASN A 69 7.98 1.06 17.75
C ASN A 69 9.47 1.34 17.50
N GLU A 70 10.19 1.77 18.52
CA GLU A 70 11.61 2.04 18.41
C GLU A 70 12.42 0.95 19.09
N VAL A 71 13.34 0.37 18.35
CA VAL A 71 14.17 -0.74 18.80
C VAL A 71 15.65 -0.45 18.53
N LYS A 72 16.53 -1.12 19.26
CA LYS A 72 17.98 -0.97 19.09
C LYS A 72 18.52 -1.76 17.91
N SER A 73 17.87 -2.86 17.56
CA SER A 73 18.24 -3.70 16.42
C SER A 73 17.03 -4.47 15.88
N SER A 74 17.13 -5.01 14.67
CA SER A 74 16.09 -5.91 14.13
C SER A 74 15.91 -7.17 14.98
N ILE A 75 17.01 -7.71 15.53
CA ILE A 75 16.98 -8.89 16.40
C ILE A 75 16.12 -8.64 17.64
N ASP A 76 16.21 -7.46 18.24
CA ASP A 76 15.41 -7.11 19.43
C ASP A 76 13.91 -7.00 19.11
N TRP A 77 13.54 -6.77 17.85
CA TRP A 77 12.15 -6.68 17.43
C TRP A 77 11.52 -8.03 17.11
N TYR A 78 12.21 -8.87 16.32
CA TYR A 78 11.60 -10.12 15.85
C TYR A 78 11.86 -11.34 16.74
N ARG A 79 12.94 -11.35 17.53
CA ARG A 79 13.35 -12.56 18.27
C ARG A 79 12.32 -12.89 19.35
N GLY A 80 11.81 -14.12 19.30
CA GLY A 80 10.85 -14.66 20.28
C GLY A 80 9.39 -14.53 19.84
N SER A 81 9.10 -13.79 18.77
CA SER A 81 7.78 -13.80 18.14
C SER A 81 7.73 -14.80 16.99
N ARG A 82 6.55 -15.43 16.82
CA ARG A 82 6.20 -16.19 15.60
C ARG A 82 4.99 -15.61 14.88
N ASP A 83 4.43 -14.53 15.41
CA ASP A 83 3.28 -13.83 14.85
C ASP A 83 3.71 -12.69 13.93
N ASN A 84 2.75 -12.13 13.20
CA ASN A 84 2.94 -10.94 12.38
C ASN A 84 3.23 -9.72 13.27
N LEU A 85 4.43 -9.17 13.13
CA LEU A 85 4.86 -7.97 13.85
C LEU A 85 4.51 -6.72 13.05
N ALA A 86 4.14 -5.65 13.77
CA ALA A 86 4.02 -4.34 13.18
C ALA A 86 5.40 -3.79 12.73
N PHE A 87 5.37 -2.68 12.00
CA PHE A 87 6.60 -1.97 11.62
C PHE A 87 7.31 -1.37 12.85
N ALA A 88 8.64 -1.36 12.80
CA ALA A 88 9.50 -0.76 13.82
C ALA A 88 10.63 0.05 13.17
N ARG A 89 11.07 1.10 13.86
CA ARG A 89 12.22 1.93 13.52
C ARG A 89 13.42 1.51 14.35
N ILE A 90 14.55 1.25 13.69
CA ILE A 90 15.84 1.05 14.37
C ILE A 90 16.44 2.43 14.65
N ARG A 91 16.75 2.74 15.92
CA ARG A 91 17.56 3.93 16.26
C ARG A 91 19.02 3.51 16.38
N THR A 92 19.80 3.85 15.34
CA THR A 92 21.28 3.83 15.36
C THR A 92 21.83 5.13 15.90
#